data_AF-A0AAW6FGD7-F1
#
_entry.id   AF-A0AAW6FGD7-F1
#
_cell.length_a   1.000
_cell.length_b   1.000
_cell.length_c   1.000
_cell.angle_alpha   90.00
_cell.angle_beta   90.00
_cell.angle_gamma   90.00
#
_symmetry.space_group_name_H-M   'P 1'
#
loop_
_entity.id
_entity.type
_entity.pdbx_description
1 polymer ?
#
loop_
_entity_poly.entity_id
_entity_poly.type
_entity_poly.pdbx_seq_one_letter_code
_entity_poly.pdbx_strand_id
1 'polypeptide(L)'
;MKNTLYDRLEYDAIKTEWHTWMGETAQALRHTDICRFGTWMELERLSKNIPAMRWLVCKLVGYNANTSPADPALAAIFILACYCPDNRVLGYVVDTLMLCYRTSDSKGMLMCARIHSVVNRNEEYPHLNGFYNIMMGFFLKEFARFLGSEWKGGSFLTENDFREAERYLPDFKASGFKEMVLARATAQMTGEELARRCNMSNTAFRERFKKTFGTTVSQWLRERKKERILNSLLHSDLPVSKISDRNGFRNDSTFSEYCRRNFGSAPSEIRKNKTLTET
;
A
#
# COMPACT_ATOMS: atom_id res chain seq x y z
N MET A 1 -18.59 -11.28 36.12
CA MET A 1 -19.33 -11.13 34.85
C MET A 1 -18.52 -10.28 33.88
N LYS A 2 -17.70 -10.89 33.02
CA LYS A 2 -17.29 -10.25 31.77
C LYS A 2 -18.20 -10.88 30.72
N ASN A 3 -19.24 -10.16 30.33
CA ASN A 3 -20.16 -10.63 29.30
C ASN A 3 -19.43 -10.46 27.95
N THR A 4 -18.72 -11.51 27.51
CA THR A 4 -17.97 -11.47 26.24
C THR A 4 -18.96 -11.34 25.09
N LEU A 5 -18.51 -10.82 23.93
CA LEU A 5 -19.36 -10.71 22.74
C LEU A 5 -20.01 -12.06 22.38
N TYR A 6 -19.27 -13.15 22.55
CA TYR A 6 -19.74 -14.50 22.30
C TYR A 6 -20.84 -14.93 23.27
N ASP A 7 -20.71 -14.63 24.57
CA ASP A 7 -21.73 -14.99 25.56
C ASP A 7 -23.08 -14.29 25.24
N ARG A 8 -23.02 -13.04 24.75
CA ARG A 8 -24.21 -12.32 24.28
C ARG A 8 -24.84 -12.96 23.04
N LEU A 9 -24.02 -13.36 22.07
CA LEU A 9 -24.49 -14.05 20.86
C LEU A 9 -25.12 -15.41 21.20
N GLU A 10 -24.48 -16.18 22.08
CA GLU A 10 -25.01 -17.46 22.57
C GLU A 10 -26.34 -17.27 23.29
N TYR A 11 -26.45 -16.27 24.16
CA TYR A 11 -27.69 -15.92 24.85
C TYR A 11 -28.83 -15.59 23.87
N ASP A 12 -28.57 -14.72 22.89
CA ASP A 12 -29.55 -14.34 21.88
C ASP A 12 -29.96 -15.52 20.97
N ALA A 13 -29.09 -16.53 20.83
CA ALA A 13 -29.38 -17.72 20.03
C ALA A 13 -30.31 -18.72 20.73
N ILE A 14 -30.41 -18.71 22.07
CA ILE A 14 -31.14 -19.72 22.89
C ILE A 14 -32.56 -19.98 22.39
N LYS A 15 -33.28 -18.93 21.99
CA LYS A 15 -34.68 -19.02 21.55
C LYS A 15 -34.84 -19.09 20.03
N THR A 16 -33.77 -19.35 19.31
CA THR A 16 -33.74 -19.41 17.84
C THR A 16 -33.33 -20.80 17.39
N GLU A 17 -33.58 -21.12 16.12
CA GLU A 17 -33.08 -22.34 15.48
C GLU A 17 -31.53 -22.39 15.39
N TRP A 18 -30.84 -21.28 15.69
CA TRP A 18 -29.39 -21.17 15.64
C TRP A 18 -28.69 -21.50 16.96
N HIS A 19 -29.41 -21.92 18.03
CA HIS A 19 -28.80 -22.18 19.33
C HIS A 19 -27.60 -23.14 19.27
N THR A 20 -27.80 -24.32 18.67
CA THR A 20 -26.74 -25.33 18.53
C THR A 20 -25.59 -24.83 17.66
N TRP A 21 -25.91 -24.25 16.50
CA TRP A 21 -24.90 -23.71 15.59
C TRP A 21 -24.08 -22.58 16.23
N MET A 22 -24.71 -21.70 17.01
CA MET A 22 -24.01 -20.60 17.68
C MET A 22 -23.14 -21.11 18.84
N GLY A 23 -23.54 -22.17 19.55
CA GLY A 23 -22.68 -22.82 20.54
C GLY A 23 -21.41 -23.41 19.91
N GLU A 24 -21.55 -24.16 18.81
CA GLU A 24 -20.41 -24.65 18.02
C GLU A 24 -19.53 -23.49 17.51
N THR A 25 -20.17 -22.44 17.00
CA THR A 25 -19.49 -21.25 16.47
C THR A 25 -18.72 -20.50 17.55
N ALA A 26 -19.32 -20.27 18.72
CA ALA A 26 -18.65 -19.62 19.84
C ALA A 26 -17.44 -20.44 20.31
N GLN A 27 -17.56 -21.76 20.37
CA GLN A 27 -16.44 -22.64 20.68
C GLN A 27 -15.33 -22.51 19.63
N ALA A 28 -15.65 -22.57 18.33
CA ALA A 28 -14.66 -22.43 17.26
C ALA A 28 -13.97 -21.05 17.30
N LEU A 29 -14.73 -19.97 17.51
CA LEU A 29 -14.22 -18.60 17.63
C LEU A 29 -13.25 -18.44 18.82
N ARG A 30 -13.51 -19.09 19.96
CA ARG A 30 -12.62 -19.05 21.14
C ARG A 30 -11.29 -19.79 20.92
N HIS A 31 -11.29 -20.83 20.09
CA HIS A 31 -10.10 -21.64 19.80
C HIS A 31 -9.33 -21.20 18.53
N THR A 32 -9.87 -20.23 17.79
CA THR A 32 -9.24 -19.73 16.57
C THR A 32 -7.97 -18.96 16.89
N ASP A 33 -6.85 -19.38 16.30
CA ASP A 33 -5.60 -18.63 16.32
C ASP A 33 -5.43 -17.96 14.94
N ILE A 34 -5.51 -16.62 14.93
CA ILE A 34 -5.37 -15.80 13.72
C ILE A 34 -4.00 -15.95 13.03
N CYS A 35 -3.00 -16.51 13.71
CA CYS A 35 -1.69 -16.79 13.17
C CYS A 35 -1.52 -18.22 12.67
N ARG A 36 -2.43 -19.14 13.01
CA ARG A 36 -2.37 -20.55 12.60
C ARG A 36 -3.57 -20.90 11.72
N PHE A 37 -3.39 -20.82 10.41
CA PHE A 37 -4.45 -21.00 9.42
C PHE A 37 -5.16 -22.37 9.49
N GLY A 38 -4.47 -23.41 9.95
CA GLY A 38 -5.09 -24.73 10.20
C GLY A 38 -6.23 -24.69 11.23
N THR A 39 -6.29 -23.67 12.10
CA THR A 39 -7.38 -23.49 13.05
C THR A 39 -8.65 -22.91 12.42
N TRP A 40 -8.60 -22.45 11.17
CA TRP A 40 -9.72 -21.75 10.52
C TRP A 40 -10.68 -22.71 9.80
N MET A 41 -10.29 -23.97 9.60
CA MET A 41 -11.11 -24.98 8.89
C MET A 41 -12.51 -25.13 9.50
N GLU A 42 -12.61 -25.00 10.84
CA GLU A 42 -13.89 -25.10 11.52
C GLU A 42 -14.78 -23.87 11.26
N LEU A 43 -14.18 -22.68 11.21
CA LEU A 43 -14.91 -21.47 10.82
C LEU A 43 -15.40 -21.57 9.37
N GLU A 44 -14.56 -22.07 8.46
CA GLU A 44 -14.95 -22.32 7.08
C GLU A 44 -16.14 -23.29 6.99
N ARG A 45 -16.12 -24.41 7.72
CA ARG A 45 -17.24 -25.36 7.79
C ARG A 45 -18.52 -24.68 8.26
N LEU A 46 -18.45 -23.92 9.35
CA LEU A 46 -19.59 -23.25 9.97
C LEU A 46 -20.17 -22.13 9.10
N SER A 47 -19.34 -21.43 8.32
CA SER A 47 -19.73 -20.33 7.43
C SER A 47 -20.72 -20.74 6.33
N LYS A 48 -20.80 -22.05 6.03
CA LYS A 48 -21.68 -22.61 5.00
C LYS A 48 -23.17 -22.53 5.37
N ASN A 49 -23.50 -22.34 6.66
CA ASN A 49 -24.86 -22.10 7.10
C ASN A 49 -25.26 -20.64 6.87
N ILE A 50 -25.60 -20.29 5.62
CA ILE A 50 -25.92 -18.91 5.20
C ILE A 50 -27.06 -18.28 6.04
N PRO A 51 -28.19 -18.95 6.33
CA PRO A 51 -29.22 -18.39 7.19
C PRO A 51 -28.72 -18.01 8.60
N ALA A 52 -27.92 -18.87 9.22
CA ALA A 52 -27.31 -18.59 10.53
C ALA A 52 -26.29 -17.45 10.45
N MET A 53 -25.48 -17.41 9.40
CA MET A 53 -24.53 -16.31 9.15
C MET A 53 -25.22 -14.96 8.97
N ARG A 54 -26.35 -14.92 8.24
CA ARG A 54 -27.17 -13.70 8.11
C ARG A 54 -27.74 -13.24 9.44
N TRP A 55 -28.19 -14.18 10.27
CA TRP A 55 -28.64 -13.89 11.64
C TRP A 55 -27.50 -13.32 12.49
N LEU A 56 -26.32 -13.94 12.44
CA LEU A 56 -25.13 -13.51 13.17
C LEU A 56 -24.73 -12.09 12.80
N VAL A 57 -24.56 -11.77 11.51
CA VAL A 57 -24.17 -10.41 11.09
C VAL A 57 -25.23 -9.38 11.45
N CYS A 58 -26.51 -9.74 11.42
CA CYS A 58 -27.59 -8.85 11.89
C CYS A 58 -27.45 -8.50 13.38
N LYS A 59 -27.06 -9.48 14.22
CA LYS A 59 -26.81 -9.24 15.65
C LYS A 59 -25.57 -8.40 15.88
N LEU A 60 -24.47 -8.69 15.17
CA LEU A 60 -23.23 -7.92 15.26
C LEU A 60 -23.44 -6.45 14.89
N VAL A 61 -24.17 -6.18 13.81
CA VAL A 61 -24.55 -4.81 13.42
C VAL A 61 -25.39 -4.16 14.51
N GLY A 62 -26.40 -4.87 15.05
CA GLY A 62 -27.25 -4.35 16.14
C GLY A 62 -26.49 -4.04 17.44
N TYR A 63 -25.37 -4.71 17.68
CA TYR A 63 -24.50 -4.46 18.84
C TYR A 63 -23.46 -3.35 18.60
N ASN A 64 -23.40 -2.77 17.40
CA ASN A 64 -22.28 -1.94 16.94
C ASN A 64 -20.92 -2.66 17.08
N ALA A 65 -20.92 -3.98 16.87
CA ALA A 65 -19.72 -4.81 16.93
C ALA A 65 -18.90 -4.80 15.63
N ASN A 66 -19.24 -3.92 14.67
CA ASN A 66 -18.35 -3.59 13.55
C ASN A 66 -17.16 -2.84 14.16
N THR A 67 -16.09 -3.57 14.45
CA THR A 67 -14.92 -3.06 15.17
C THR A 67 -13.68 -3.70 14.58
N SER A 68 -12.53 -3.06 14.81
CA SER A 68 -11.29 -3.40 14.11
C SER A 68 -10.92 -4.89 14.23
N PRO A 69 -10.58 -5.57 13.13
CA PRO A 69 -10.00 -6.91 13.17
C PRO A 69 -8.57 -6.93 13.74
N ALA A 70 -8.02 -5.80 14.20
CA ALA A 70 -6.80 -5.81 15.01
C ALA A 70 -6.99 -6.53 16.36
N ASP A 71 -8.23 -6.60 16.86
CA ASP A 71 -8.58 -7.43 18.02
C ASP A 71 -8.76 -8.91 17.61
N PRO A 72 -8.13 -9.87 18.30
CA PRO A 72 -8.19 -11.28 17.90
C PRO A 72 -9.59 -11.91 17.89
N ALA A 73 -10.50 -11.51 18.79
CA ALA A 73 -11.85 -12.07 18.82
C ALA A 73 -12.66 -11.58 17.63
N LEU A 74 -12.52 -10.30 17.29
CA LEU A 74 -13.16 -9.70 16.13
C LEU A 74 -12.58 -10.19 14.81
N ALA A 75 -11.26 -10.46 14.77
CA ALA A 75 -10.62 -11.11 13.64
C ALA A 75 -11.19 -12.50 13.36
N ALA A 76 -11.45 -13.32 14.39
CA ALA A 76 -12.06 -14.65 14.22
C ALA A 76 -13.47 -14.56 13.59
N ILE A 77 -14.30 -13.61 14.05
CA ILE A 77 -15.60 -13.34 13.43
C ILE A 77 -15.44 -12.86 11.98
N PHE A 78 -14.47 -11.99 11.72
CA PHE A 78 -14.20 -11.49 10.38
C PHE A 78 -13.75 -12.61 9.42
N ILE A 79 -12.90 -13.54 9.88
CA ILE A 79 -12.52 -14.74 9.13
C ILE A 79 -13.76 -15.58 8.80
N LEU A 80 -14.61 -15.87 9.78
CA LEU A 80 -15.86 -16.61 9.60
C LEU A 80 -16.76 -15.94 8.55
N ALA A 81 -16.88 -14.60 8.59
CA ALA A 81 -17.66 -13.84 7.62
C ALA A 81 -17.06 -13.89 6.21
N CYS A 82 -15.74 -13.81 6.06
CA CYS A 82 -15.05 -13.90 4.77
C CYS A 82 -15.31 -15.23 4.05
N TYR A 83 -15.37 -16.35 4.78
CA TYR A 83 -15.67 -17.66 4.20
C TYR A 83 -17.13 -17.82 3.72
N CYS A 84 -18.05 -16.94 4.12
CA CYS A 84 -19.47 -17.06 3.75
C CYS A 84 -19.77 -16.36 2.41
N PRO A 85 -20.18 -17.08 1.36
CA PRO A 85 -20.46 -16.52 0.04
C PRO A 85 -21.87 -15.91 -0.04
N ASP A 86 -22.16 -14.92 0.80
CA ASP A 86 -23.44 -14.21 0.85
C ASP A 86 -23.28 -12.69 0.82
N ASN A 87 -24.07 -12.00 -0.02
CA ASN A 87 -23.95 -10.55 -0.20
C ASN A 87 -24.22 -9.72 1.07
N ARG A 88 -25.09 -10.18 1.98
CA ARG A 88 -25.35 -9.45 3.24
C ARG A 88 -24.17 -9.60 4.19
N VAL A 89 -23.59 -10.80 4.25
CA VAL A 89 -22.39 -11.08 5.05
C VAL A 89 -21.18 -10.35 4.48
N LEU A 90 -21.01 -10.32 3.16
CA LEU A 90 -20.00 -9.52 2.49
C LEU A 90 -20.15 -8.02 2.80
N GLY A 91 -21.39 -7.51 2.93
CA GLY A 91 -21.66 -6.15 3.40
C GLY A 91 -20.99 -5.85 4.74
N TYR A 92 -21.12 -6.76 5.72
CA TYR A 92 -20.43 -6.63 7.02
C TYR A 92 -18.90 -6.60 6.89
N VAL A 93 -18.35 -7.46 6.02
CA VAL A 93 -16.90 -7.51 5.74
C VAL A 93 -16.41 -6.17 5.14
N VAL A 94 -17.13 -5.64 4.15
CA VAL A 94 -16.83 -4.34 3.54
C VAL A 94 -16.99 -3.21 4.55
N ASP A 95 -18.05 -3.18 5.35
CA ASP A 95 -18.30 -2.15 6.36
C ASP A 95 -17.20 -2.12 7.43
N THR A 96 -16.67 -3.28 7.80
CA THR A 96 -15.53 -3.39 8.73
C THR A 96 -14.27 -2.75 8.14
N LEU A 97 -13.94 -3.03 6.87
CA LEU A 97 -12.83 -2.36 6.17
C LEU A 97 -13.04 -0.84 6.07
N MET A 98 -14.25 -0.42 5.71
CA MET A 98 -14.63 0.99 5.62
C MET A 98 -14.45 1.71 6.96
N LEU A 99 -14.80 1.05 8.07
CA LEU A 99 -14.58 1.58 9.41
C LEU A 99 -13.10 1.78 9.68
N CYS A 100 -12.26 0.75 9.48
CA CYS A 100 -10.81 0.85 9.68
C CYS A 100 -10.21 2.01 8.89
N TYR A 101 -10.63 2.20 7.64
CA TYR A 101 -10.18 3.31 6.82
C TYR A 101 -10.62 4.68 7.38
N ARG A 102 -11.90 4.83 7.76
CA ARG A 102 -12.46 6.07 8.31
C ARG A 102 -11.84 6.47 9.65
N THR A 103 -11.46 5.50 10.47
CA THR A 103 -10.83 5.72 11.78
C THR A 103 -9.30 5.72 11.70
N SER A 104 -8.72 5.67 10.49
CA SER A 104 -7.28 5.65 10.27
C SER A 104 -6.56 4.52 11.04
N ASP A 105 -7.21 3.36 11.13
CA ASP A 105 -6.70 2.17 11.80
C ASP A 105 -5.87 1.33 10.84
N SER A 106 -4.55 1.57 10.84
CA SER A 106 -3.61 0.85 9.98
C SER A 106 -3.56 -0.65 10.26
N LYS A 107 -3.67 -1.05 11.53
CA LYS A 107 -3.61 -2.47 11.93
C LYS A 107 -4.83 -3.23 11.43
N GLY A 108 -6.02 -2.65 11.53
CA GLY A 108 -7.24 -3.25 10.98
C GLY A 108 -7.17 -3.39 9.45
N MET A 109 -6.70 -2.35 8.75
CA MET A 109 -6.51 -2.39 7.29
C MET A 109 -5.57 -3.53 6.86
N LEU A 110 -4.43 -3.69 7.55
CA LEU A 110 -3.47 -4.76 7.27
C LEU A 110 -4.03 -6.15 7.60
N MET A 111 -4.80 -6.26 8.69
CA MET A 111 -5.44 -7.52 9.05
C MET A 111 -6.49 -7.93 8.01
N CYS A 112 -7.28 -7.00 7.49
CA CYS A 112 -8.19 -7.25 6.36
C CYS A 112 -7.44 -7.83 5.15
N ALA A 113 -6.32 -7.22 4.77
CA ALA A 113 -5.49 -7.69 3.66
C ALA A 113 -4.94 -9.10 3.91
N ARG A 114 -4.38 -9.32 5.11
CA ARG A 114 -3.84 -10.61 5.52
C ARG A 114 -4.91 -11.71 5.49
N ILE A 115 -6.06 -11.49 6.14
CA ILE A 115 -7.14 -12.48 6.20
C ILE A 115 -7.63 -12.80 4.80
N HIS A 116 -7.90 -11.77 3.97
CA HIS A 116 -8.31 -11.97 2.58
C HIS A 116 -7.32 -12.83 1.79
N SER A 117 -6.02 -12.54 1.89
CA SER A 117 -4.96 -13.28 1.17
C SER A 117 -4.88 -14.76 1.56
N VAL A 118 -5.30 -15.11 2.77
CA VAL A 118 -5.32 -16.49 3.27
C VAL A 118 -6.62 -17.19 2.88
N VAL A 119 -7.77 -16.54 3.11
CA VAL A 119 -9.09 -17.09 2.79
C VAL A 119 -9.22 -17.33 1.29
N ASN A 120 -8.80 -16.38 0.46
CA ASN A 120 -8.95 -16.45 -0.99
C ASN A 120 -7.64 -16.82 -1.73
N ARG A 121 -6.75 -17.59 -1.08
CA ARG A 121 -5.39 -17.87 -1.59
C ARG A 121 -5.35 -18.52 -2.99
N ASN A 122 -6.31 -19.38 -3.28
CA ASN A 122 -6.44 -20.10 -4.56
C ASN A 122 -7.64 -19.59 -5.38
N GLU A 123 -8.15 -18.39 -5.08
CA GLU A 123 -9.36 -17.82 -5.71
C GLU A 123 -10.64 -18.67 -5.52
N GLU A 124 -10.67 -19.53 -4.50
CA GLU A 124 -11.81 -20.41 -4.16
C GLU A 124 -13.06 -19.64 -3.72
N TYR A 125 -12.91 -18.37 -3.33
CA TYR A 125 -13.97 -17.51 -2.78
C TYR A 125 -14.13 -16.24 -3.63
N PRO A 126 -14.67 -16.33 -4.87
CA PRO A 126 -14.71 -15.24 -5.83
C PRO A 126 -15.58 -14.05 -5.41
N HIS A 127 -16.51 -14.24 -4.45
CA HIS A 127 -17.29 -13.13 -3.88
C HIS A 127 -16.40 -12.11 -3.17
N LEU A 128 -15.20 -12.50 -2.72
CA LEU A 128 -14.22 -11.62 -2.11
C LEU A 128 -13.42 -10.78 -3.12
N ASN A 129 -13.57 -11.01 -4.43
CA ASN A 129 -12.85 -10.22 -5.45
C ASN A 129 -13.28 -8.74 -5.43
N GLY A 130 -14.57 -8.48 -5.21
CA GLY A 130 -15.07 -7.12 -5.02
C GLY A 130 -14.46 -6.44 -3.79
N PHE A 131 -14.36 -7.17 -2.67
CA PHE A 131 -13.71 -6.71 -1.45
C PHE A 131 -12.22 -6.40 -1.68
N TYR A 132 -11.50 -7.27 -2.38
CA TYR A 132 -10.10 -7.05 -2.76
C TYR A 132 -9.92 -5.75 -3.54
N ASN A 133 -10.74 -5.50 -4.55
CA ASN A 133 -10.65 -4.29 -5.37
C ASN A 133 -10.90 -3.02 -4.55
N ILE A 134 -11.86 -3.04 -3.62
CA ILE A 134 -12.13 -1.92 -2.72
C ILE A 134 -10.92 -1.66 -1.81
N MET A 135 -10.40 -2.72 -1.18
CA MET A 135 -9.24 -2.66 -0.30
C MET A 135 -8.00 -2.15 -1.04
N MET A 136 -7.72 -2.68 -2.23
CA MET A 136 -6.66 -2.23 -3.13
C MET A 136 -6.78 -0.73 -3.42
N GLY A 137 -7.99 -0.25 -3.73
CA GLY A 137 -8.26 1.16 -3.95
C GLY A 137 -7.88 2.04 -2.75
N PHE A 138 -8.16 1.60 -1.52
CA PHE A 138 -7.74 2.33 -0.32
C PHE A 138 -6.23 2.35 -0.14
N PHE A 139 -5.55 1.21 -0.28
CA PHE A 139 -4.10 1.16 -0.18
C PHE A 139 -3.42 2.02 -1.25
N LEU A 140 -3.88 2.00 -2.50
CA LEU A 140 -3.36 2.86 -3.57
C LEU A 140 -3.58 4.35 -3.29
N LYS A 141 -4.76 4.71 -2.76
CA LYS A 141 -5.09 6.08 -2.40
C LYS A 141 -4.21 6.60 -1.27
N GLU A 142 -4.00 5.81 -0.21
CA GLU A 142 -3.08 6.18 0.86
C GLU A 142 -1.64 6.19 0.39
N PHE A 143 -1.25 5.28 -0.50
CA PHE A 143 0.09 5.31 -1.08
C PHE A 143 0.33 6.58 -1.89
N ALA A 144 -0.64 7.03 -2.68
CA ALA A 144 -0.56 8.31 -3.37
C ALA A 144 -0.47 9.50 -2.41
N ARG A 145 -1.21 9.47 -1.29
CA ARG A 145 -1.09 10.49 -0.21
C ARG A 145 0.28 10.45 0.46
N PHE A 146 0.82 9.27 0.70
CA PHE A 146 2.15 9.07 1.24
C PHE A 146 3.22 9.65 0.30
N LEU A 147 3.11 9.46 -1.01
CA LEU A 147 4.04 10.05 -1.98
C LEU A 147 3.88 11.56 -2.17
N GLY A 148 2.69 12.10 -1.91
CA GLY A 148 2.36 13.51 -2.07
C GLY A 148 3.05 14.45 -1.09
N SER A 149 2.89 15.76 -1.30
CA SER A 149 3.40 16.80 -0.39
C SER A 149 2.64 16.85 0.93
N GLU A 150 3.33 17.15 2.03
CA GLU A 150 2.78 17.22 3.40
C GLU A 150 1.48 18.04 3.54
N TRP A 151 1.27 19.05 2.69
CA TRP A 151 0.09 19.94 2.68
C TRP A 151 -1.24 19.26 2.32
N LYS A 152 -1.25 18.03 1.79
CA LYS A 152 -2.48 17.32 1.39
C LYS A 152 -3.12 16.45 2.49
N GLY A 153 -2.63 16.56 3.73
CA GLY A 153 -2.97 15.63 4.80
C GLY A 153 -2.27 14.31 4.52
N GLY A 154 -1.21 14.03 5.29
CA GLY A 154 -0.40 12.84 5.10
C GLY A 154 -1.20 11.53 5.17
N SER A 155 -0.66 10.47 4.59
CA SER A 155 -1.18 9.12 4.77
C SER A 155 -1.10 8.70 6.23
N PHE A 156 -2.15 8.05 6.75
CA PHE A 156 -2.09 7.40 8.06
C PHE A 156 -1.33 6.07 8.01
N LEU A 157 -1.16 5.49 6.82
CA LEU A 157 -0.31 4.33 6.57
C LEU A 157 1.15 4.76 6.38
N THR A 158 2.05 4.02 7.03
CA THR A 158 3.50 4.20 6.97
C THR A 158 4.12 3.38 5.84
N GLU A 159 5.41 3.64 5.54
CA GLU A 159 6.16 2.82 4.60
C GLU A 159 6.20 1.33 5.00
N ASN A 160 6.28 1.05 6.32
CA ASN A 160 6.27 -0.32 6.80
C ASN A 160 4.92 -1.00 6.55
N ASP A 161 3.82 -0.27 6.71
CA ASP A 161 2.47 -0.78 6.44
C ASP A 161 2.31 -1.10 4.95
N PHE A 162 2.79 -0.25 4.04
CA PHE A 162 2.76 -0.55 2.60
C PHE A 162 3.59 -1.79 2.26
N ARG A 163 4.81 -1.91 2.79
CA ARG A 163 5.64 -3.11 2.63
C ARG A 163 4.99 -4.38 3.18
N GLU A 164 4.22 -4.26 4.26
CA GLU A 164 3.47 -5.38 4.81
C GLU A 164 2.30 -5.74 3.89
N ALA A 165 1.56 -4.74 3.39
CA ALA A 165 0.45 -4.93 2.47
C ALA A 165 0.86 -5.62 1.16
N GLU A 166 2.05 -5.33 0.61
CA GLU A 166 2.57 -6.03 -0.59
C GLU A 166 2.67 -7.55 -0.43
N ARG A 167 2.83 -8.04 0.79
CA ARG A 167 2.90 -9.49 1.05
C ARG A 167 1.55 -10.18 0.85
N TYR A 168 0.47 -9.40 0.92
CA TYR A 168 -0.91 -9.89 0.91
C TYR A 168 -1.67 -9.45 -0.33
N LEU A 169 -1.23 -8.38 -1.00
CA LEU A 169 -1.88 -7.78 -2.15
C LEU A 169 -0.94 -7.88 -3.37
N PRO A 170 -1.00 -8.96 -4.17
CA PRO A 170 -0.03 -9.21 -5.25
C PRO A 170 -0.04 -8.12 -6.34
N ASP A 171 -1.18 -7.48 -6.60
CA ASP A 171 -1.30 -6.39 -7.57
C ASP A 171 -0.92 -5.02 -6.99
N PHE A 172 -0.75 -4.95 -5.66
CA PHE A 172 -0.26 -3.75 -4.97
C PHE A 172 1.24 -3.65 -5.18
N LYS A 173 1.65 -3.33 -6.40
CA LYS A 173 3.06 -3.07 -6.78
C LYS A 173 3.50 -1.67 -6.36
N ALA A 174 2.91 -1.14 -5.30
CA ALA A 174 3.02 0.26 -4.98
C ALA A 174 4.36 0.60 -4.32
N SER A 175 5.11 -0.32 -3.74
CA SER A 175 6.10 0.04 -2.72
C SER A 175 7.45 -0.65 -2.86
N GLY A 176 8.26 -0.13 -3.76
CA GLY A 176 9.70 -0.07 -3.53
C GLY A 176 10.11 1.26 -2.92
N PHE A 177 11.17 1.22 -2.12
CA PHE A 177 12.03 2.39 -1.88
C PHE A 177 12.38 3.11 -3.20
N LYS A 178 12.42 2.35 -4.30
CA LYS A 178 12.66 2.83 -5.66
C LYS A 178 11.60 3.82 -6.13
N GLU A 179 10.32 3.50 -6.03
CA GLU A 179 9.20 4.34 -6.47
C GLU A 179 9.13 5.61 -5.62
N MET A 180 9.36 5.49 -4.31
CA MET A 180 9.46 6.65 -3.41
C MET A 180 10.59 7.59 -3.82
N VAL A 181 11.78 7.05 -4.07
CA VAL A 181 12.93 7.83 -4.56
C VAL A 181 12.61 8.50 -5.89
N LEU A 182 12.02 7.77 -6.84
CA LEU A 182 11.70 8.30 -8.17
C LEU A 182 10.66 9.42 -8.10
N ALA A 183 9.62 9.26 -7.29
CA ALA A 183 8.54 10.24 -7.13
C ALA A 183 9.01 11.51 -6.41
N ARG A 184 9.91 11.38 -5.44
CA ARG A 184 10.38 12.51 -4.62
C ARG A 184 11.63 13.18 -5.19
N ALA A 185 12.34 12.53 -6.10
CA ALA A 185 13.53 13.09 -6.74
C ALA A 185 13.20 14.29 -7.66
N THR A 186 13.97 15.36 -7.51
CA THR A 186 13.84 16.58 -8.32
C THR A 186 15.15 16.89 -9.04
N ALA A 187 15.08 17.86 -9.96
CA ALA A 187 16.17 18.13 -10.88
C ALA A 187 17.46 18.65 -10.22
N GLN A 188 17.35 19.31 -9.06
CA GLN A 188 18.43 20.09 -8.44
C GLN A 188 18.65 19.76 -6.96
N MET A 189 18.25 18.58 -6.51
CA MET A 189 18.42 18.19 -5.11
C MET A 189 19.78 17.58 -4.82
N THR A 190 20.21 17.71 -3.57
CA THR A 190 21.32 16.94 -3.01
C THR A 190 20.83 15.58 -2.53
N GLY A 191 21.74 14.62 -2.32
CA GLY A 191 21.38 13.34 -1.71
C GLY A 191 20.79 13.49 -0.31
N GLU A 192 21.18 14.53 0.43
CA GLU A 192 20.63 14.88 1.75
C GLU A 192 19.20 15.42 1.68
N GLU A 193 18.93 16.30 0.71
CA GLU A 193 17.57 16.78 0.45
C GLU A 193 16.66 15.62 0.02
N LEU A 194 17.16 14.70 -0.81
CA LEU A 194 16.41 13.51 -1.18
C LEU A 194 16.14 12.59 0.02
N ALA A 195 17.14 12.37 0.87
CA ALA A 195 16.97 11.59 2.11
C ALA A 195 15.90 12.20 3.03
N ARG A 196 15.95 13.53 3.23
CA ARG A 196 14.92 14.26 4.00
C ARG A 196 13.53 14.12 3.39
N ARG A 197 13.39 14.29 2.07
CA ARG A 197 12.12 14.08 1.38
C ARG A 197 11.62 12.65 1.51
N CYS A 198 12.51 11.67 1.58
CA CYS A 198 12.19 10.27 1.85
C CYS A 198 11.93 9.97 3.34
N ASN A 199 11.93 10.97 4.24
CA ASN A 199 11.78 10.83 5.69
C ASN A 199 12.82 9.86 6.31
N MET A 200 14.06 9.89 5.80
CA MET A 200 15.15 9.04 6.26
C MET A 200 16.36 9.85 6.69
N SER A 201 17.12 9.34 7.66
CA SER A 201 18.45 9.87 7.94
C SER A 201 19.37 9.66 6.73
N ASN A 202 20.34 10.55 6.54
CA ASN A 202 21.26 10.49 5.40
C ASN A 202 22.01 9.14 5.34
N THR A 203 22.45 8.62 6.49
CA THR A 203 23.15 7.32 6.58
C THR A 203 22.25 6.17 6.16
N ALA A 204 21.07 6.03 6.78
CA ALA A 204 20.15 4.95 6.47
C ALA A 204 19.67 5.01 5.01
N PHE A 205 19.44 6.22 4.50
CA PHE A 205 19.05 6.45 3.11
C PHE A 205 20.13 5.97 2.14
N ARG A 206 21.40 6.35 2.34
CA ARG A 206 22.50 5.95 1.45
C ARG A 206 22.71 4.45 1.41
N GLU A 207 22.65 3.79 2.56
CA GLU A 207 22.79 2.32 2.66
C GLU A 207 21.66 1.62 1.90
N ARG A 208 20.42 2.01 2.16
CA ARG A 208 19.24 1.45 1.50
C ARG A 208 19.26 1.74 0.00
N PHE A 209 19.65 2.95 -0.39
CA PHE A 209 19.75 3.35 -1.78
C PHE A 209 20.75 2.52 -2.55
N LYS A 210 21.94 2.29 -2.00
CA LYS A 210 22.95 1.46 -2.65
C LYS A 210 22.45 0.02 -2.84
N LYS A 211 21.71 -0.54 -1.88
CA LYS A 211 21.08 -1.86 -2.00
C LYS A 211 20.01 -1.92 -3.08
N THR A 212 19.17 -0.87 -3.21
CA THR A 212 18.05 -0.84 -4.16
C THR A 212 18.45 -0.45 -5.58
N PHE A 213 19.35 0.52 -5.75
CA PHE A 213 19.73 1.08 -7.05
C PHE A 213 21.08 0.55 -7.59
N GLY A 214 21.83 -0.20 -6.78
CA GLY A 214 23.16 -0.71 -7.14
C GLY A 214 24.24 0.37 -7.28
N THR A 215 23.92 1.63 -7.00
CA THR A 215 24.83 2.78 -7.15
C THR A 215 24.69 3.75 -5.99
N THR A 216 25.63 4.70 -5.86
CA THR A 216 25.55 5.74 -4.84
C THR A 216 24.53 6.82 -5.23
N VAL A 217 23.91 7.46 -4.22
CA VAL A 217 22.95 8.55 -4.43
C VAL A 217 23.54 9.66 -5.32
N SER A 218 24.79 10.06 -5.04
CA SER A 218 25.47 11.13 -5.77
C SER A 218 25.74 10.76 -7.23
N GLN A 219 26.11 9.50 -7.50
CA GLN A 219 26.31 9.02 -8.86
C GLN A 219 24.98 8.95 -9.60
N TRP A 220 23.93 8.42 -8.97
CA TRP A 220 22.60 8.34 -9.57
C TRP A 220 22.03 9.72 -9.94
N LEU A 221 22.12 10.70 -9.03
CA LEU A 221 21.70 12.07 -9.31
C LEU A 221 22.52 12.71 -10.43
N ARG A 222 23.82 12.38 -10.52
CA ARG A 222 24.71 12.86 -11.58
C ARG A 222 24.31 12.30 -12.94
N GLU A 223 24.07 10.99 -13.04
CA GLU A 223 23.65 10.37 -14.29
C GLU A 223 22.29 10.90 -14.76
N ARG A 224 21.32 11.06 -13.85
CA ARG A 224 20.04 11.71 -14.22
C ARG A 224 20.20 13.18 -14.64
N LYS A 225 21.14 13.92 -14.04
CA LYS A 225 21.46 15.29 -14.48
C LYS A 225 22.03 15.27 -15.89
N LYS A 226 22.93 14.33 -16.21
CA LYS A 226 23.48 14.16 -17.57
C LYS A 226 22.39 13.82 -18.58
N GLU A 227 21.59 12.79 -18.30
CA GLU A 227 20.47 12.36 -19.16
C GLU A 227 19.51 13.52 -19.44
N ARG A 228 19.12 14.27 -18.40
CA ARG A 228 18.23 15.43 -18.57
C ARG A 228 18.86 16.52 -19.44
N ILE A 229 20.13 16.85 -19.21
CA ILE A 229 20.84 17.86 -20.00
C ILE A 229 20.92 17.41 -21.45
N LEU A 230 21.36 16.19 -21.70
CA LEU A 230 21.50 15.63 -23.05
C LEU A 230 20.14 15.60 -23.76
N ASN A 231 19.09 15.12 -23.09
CA ASN A 231 17.73 15.12 -23.63
C ASN A 231 17.24 16.54 -23.94
N SER A 232 17.50 17.52 -23.07
CA SER A 232 17.14 18.92 -23.33
C SER A 232 17.92 19.51 -24.53
N LEU A 233 19.20 19.15 -24.68
CA LEU A 233 20.01 19.64 -25.80
C LEU A 233 19.57 19.07 -27.14
N LEU A 234 19.17 17.79 -27.17
CA LEU A 234 18.78 17.06 -28.37
C LEU A 234 17.29 17.24 -28.72
N HIS A 235 16.38 17.24 -27.75
CA HIS A 235 14.94 17.13 -28.02
C HIS A 235 14.14 18.36 -27.59
N SER A 236 14.79 19.47 -27.22
CA SER A 236 14.10 20.72 -26.89
C SER A 236 14.64 21.93 -27.64
N ASP A 237 13.73 22.83 -28.01
CA ASP A 237 14.03 24.11 -28.65
C ASP A 237 14.47 25.20 -27.64
N LEU A 238 14.62 24.83 -26.36
CA LEU A 238 15.04 25.77 -25.33
C LEU A 238 16.42 26.34 -25.67
N PRO A 239 16.65 27.65 -25.52
CA PRO A 239 17.99 28.23 -25.66
C PRO A 239 18.99 27.53 -24.72
N VAL A 240 20.23 27.37 -25.18
CA VAL A 240 21.32 26.74 -24.39
C VAL A 240 21.48 27.42 -23.03
N SER A 241 21.37 28.75 -22.98
CA SER A 241 21.39 29.53 -21.74
C SER A 241 20.25 29.16 -20.79
N LYS A 242 19.02 28.94 -21.30
CA LYS A 242 17.90 28.47 -20.46
C LYS A 242 18.07 27.04 -19.97
N ILE A 243 18.75 26.18 -20.73
CA ILE A 243 19.12 24.84 -20.28
C ILE A 243 20.18 24.94 -19.17
N SER A 244 21.19 25.80 -19.33
CA SER A 244 22.20 26.11 -18.31
C SER A 244 21.54 26.55 -16.99
N ASP A 245 20.68 27.56 -17.04
CA ASP A 245 19.94 28.10 -15.89
C ASP A 245 19.12 27.02 -15.17
N ARG A 246 18.32 26.25 -15.92
CA ARG A 246 17.44 25.19 -15.38
C ARG A 246 18.21 24.04 -14.73
N ASN A 247 19.50 23.91 -15.00
CA ASN A 247 20.36 22.88 -14.44
C ASN A 247 21.29 23.39 -13.32
N GLY A 248 21.10 24.64 -12.89
CA GLY A 248 21.80 25.25 -11.76
C GLY A 248 23.26 25.59 -12.08
N PHE A 249 23.60 25.86 -13.34
CA PHE A 249 24.91 26.37 -13.70
C PHE A 249 24.96 27.88 -13.50
N ARG A 250 26.11 28.40 -13.04
CA ARG A 250 26.27 29.83 -12.73
C ARG A 250 26.35 30.69 -13.99
N ASN A 251 26.90 30.13 -15.07
CA ASN A 251 27.03 30.79 -16.37
C ASN A 251 27.27 29.74 -17.48
N ASP A 252 27.10 30.17 -18.73
CA ASP A 252 27.21 29.32 -19.91
C ASP A 252 28.62 28.75 -20.12
N SER A 253 29.66 29.41 -19.62
CA SER A 253 31.03 28.90 -19.66
C SER A 253 31.18 27.64 -18.80
N THR A 254 30.68 27.65 -17.56
CA THR A 254 30.70 26.49 -16.66
C THR A 254 29.85 25.34 -17.19
N PHE A 255 28.74 25.65 -17.86
CA PHE A 255 27.91 24.65 -18.53
C PHE A 255 28.63 24.04 -19.74
N SER A 256 29.29 24.88 -20.55
CA SER A 256 30.03 24.42 -21.73
C SER A 256 31.20 23.51 -21.37
N GLU A 257 31.93 23.83 -20.30
CA GLU A 257 32.98 22.96 -19.75
C GLU A 257 32.41 21.64 -19.22
N TYR A 258 31.27 21.70 -18.52
CA TYR A 258 30.58 20.49 -18.07
C TYR A 258 30.18 19.60 -19.25
N CYS A 259 29.64 20.16 -20.34
CA CYS A 259 29.27 19.40 -21.52
C CYS A 259 30.49 18.77 -22.21
N ARG A 260 31.58 19.53 -22.38
CA ARG A 260 32.83 18.98 -22.95
C ARG A 260 33.35 17.80 -22.12
N ARG A 261 33.35 17.93 -20.78
CA ARG A 261 33.84 16.87 -19.90
C ARG A 261 32.96 15.62 -19.85
N ASN A 262 31.64 15.76 -19.94
CA ASN A 262 30.71 14.64 -19.74
C ASN A 262 30.18 14.04 -21.05
N PHE A 263 30.18 14.81 -22.15
CA PHE A 263 29.62 14.42 -23.45
C PHE A 263 30.61 14.55 -24.61
N GLY A 264 31.82 15.09 -24.37
CA GLY A 264 32.87 15.23 -25.39
C GLY A 264 32.80 16.46 -26.27
N SER A 265 31.69 17.22 -26.26
CA SER A 265 31.48 18.38 -27.14
C SER A 265 30.78 19.54 -26.44
N ALA A 266 30.85 20.73 -27.02
CA ALA A 266 30.15 21.90 -26.51
C ALA A 266 28.62 21.79 -26.72
N PRO A 267 27.78 22.46 -25.90
CA PRO A 267 26.32 22.34 -25.98
C PRO A 267 25.75 22.65 -27.39
N SER A 268 26.32 23.65 -28.06
CA SER A 268 25.94 24.05 -29.42
C SER A 268 26.30 23.00 -30.47
N GLU A 269 27.43 22.29 -30.30
CA GLU A 269 27.87 21.22 -31.18
C GLU A 269 26.99 19.98 -31.01
N ILE A 270 26.68 19.62 -29.75
CA ILE A 270 25.75 18.51 -29.44
C ILE A 270 24.40 18.73 -30.12
N ARG A 271 23.89 19.97 -30.09
CA ARG A 271 22.63 20.32 -30.76
C ARG A 271 22.74 20.27 -32.30
N LYS A 272 23.84 20.76 -32.86
CA LYS A 272 24.07 20.72 -34.32
C LYS A 272 24.18 19.29 -34.84
N ASN A 273 24.84 18.39 -34.11
CA ASN A 273 25.02 17.00 -34.50
C ASN A 273 23.69 16.22 -34.59
N LYS A 274 22.65 16.63 -33.84
CA LYS A 274 21.29 16.09 -34.00
C LYS A 274 20.75 16.30 -35.43
N THR A 275 20.96 17.49 -35.97
CA THR A 275 20.51 17.88 -37.32
C THR A 275 21.20 17.10 -38.44
N LEU A 276 22.37 16.48 -38.17
CA LEU A 276 23.17 15.76 -39.15
C LEU A 276 22.87 14.25 -39.20
N THR A 277 22.20 13.70 -38.18
CA THR A 277 21.80 12.27 -38.15
C THR A 277 20.32 12.04 -38.48
N GLU A 278 19.52 13.09 -38.66
CA GLU A 278 18.10 13.03 -39.08
C GLU A 278 17.86 13.39 -40.56
N THR A 279 18.93 13.54 -41.35
CA THR A 279 18.92 13.70 -42.83
C THR A 279 19.45 12.45 -43.51
#